data_AF-A0A6G9YHF0-F1
#
_entry.id   AF-A0A6G9YHF0-F1
#
_cell.length_a   1.000
_cell.length_b   1.000
_cell.length_c   1.000
_cell.angle_alpha   90.00
_cell.angle_beta   90.00
_cell.angle_gamma   90.00
#
_symmetry.space_group_name_H-M   'P 1'
#
loop_
_entity.id
_entity.type
_entity.pdbx_description
1 polymer ?
#
loop_
_entity_poly.entity_id
_entity_poly.type
_entity_poly.pdbx_seq_one_letter_code
_entity_poly.pdbx_strand_id
1 'polypeptide(L)'
;MHTAAAFGRTDRHELADLGPLPRLGDVEIGDILVRRYLDPLHRTDTPELYLDTLQHYLDSIESTARRLIVHPNTIRYRIDRYHALTGVDLRKPAVALELWWALQRHRLQRRAVFDLPPD
;
A
#
# COMPACT_ATOMS: atom_id res chain seq x y z
N MET A 1 25.60 -21.66 -25.12
CA MET A 1 25.30 -22.55 -23.98
C MET A 1 26.55 -22.67 -23.12
N HIS A 2 26.65 -21.85 -22.07
CA HIS A 2 27.51 -22.08 -20.89
C HIS A 2 27.05 -21.13 -19.78
N THR A 3 26.67 -21.72 -18.65
CA THR A 3 26.12 -21.12 -17.44
C THR A 3 27.21 -21.10 -16.37
N ALA A 4 27.56 -19.92 -15.82
CA ALA A 4 28.16 -19.67 -14.49
C ALA A 4 28.64 -18.21 -14.46
N ALA A 5 27.97 -17.31 -13.73
CA ALA A 5 28.13 -17.04 -12.30
C ALA A 5 29.24 -16.02 -12.00
N ALA A 6 28.82 -14.81 -11.62
CA ALA A 6 29.57 -13.94 -10.71
C ALA A 6 28.63 -12.83 -10.25
N PHE A 7 28.01 -13.00 -9.09
CA PHE A 7 27.88 -11.96 -8.06
C PHE A 7 27.36 -12.63 -6.79
N GLY A 8 28.31 -13.10 -5.98
CA GLY A 8 28.09 -13.48 -4.60
C GLY A 8 28.10 -12.24 -3.73
N ARG A 9 26.91 -11.79 -3.31
CA ARG A 9 26.62 -11.31 -1.95
C ARG A 9 25.18 -11.67 -1.65
N THR A 10 25.02 -12.87 -1.12
CA THR A 10 23.81 -13.33 -0.46
C THR A 10 23.71 -12.61 0.88
N ASP A 11 23.11 -11.42 0.90
CA ASP A 11 22.55 -10.92 2.14
C ASP A 11 21.13 -11.49 2.29
N ARG A 12 21.03 -12.47 3.18
CA ARG A 12 19.84 -13.28 3.44
C ARG A 12 19.14 -12.74 4.69
N HIS A 13 18.81 -11.47 4.68
CA HIS A 13 17.98 -10.81 5.69
C HIS A 13 17.20 -9.75 4.90
N GLU A 14 15.88 -9.77 4.70
CA GLU A 14 14.77 -9.78 5.65
C GLU A 14 13.47 -10.29 5.00
N LEU A 15 13.51 -11.42 4.27
CA LEU A 15 12.28 -11.96 3.66
C LEU A 15 11.27 -12.47 4.72
N ALA A 16 11.74 -12.76 5.95
CA ALA A 16 10.98 -13.41 7.02
C ALA A 16 10.00 -12.47 7.76
N ASP A 17 10.16 -11.15 7.64
CA ASP A 17 9.25 -10.17 8.24
C ASP A 17 7.95 -9.99 7.44
N LEU A 18 7.95 -10.48 6.21
CA LEU A 18 6.81 -10.47 5.32
C LEU A 18 6.12 -11.80 5.52
N GLY A 19 4.97 -11.80 6.19
CA GLY A 19 4.12 -12.98 6.34
C GLY A 19 3.86 -13.67 5.00
N PRO A 20 3.21 -14.84 4.96
CA PRO A 20 3.11 -15.67 3.75
C PRO A 20 2.40 -15.01 2.54
N LEU A 21 1.66 -13.92 2.73
CA LEU A 21 0.78 -13.34 1.70
C LEU A 21 1.50 -12.52 0.61
N PRO A 22 2.44 -11.59 0.89
CA PRO A 22 3.16 -10.87 -0.16
C PRO A 22 4.09 -11.75 -1.00
N ARG A 23 4.43 -12.95 -0.53
CA ARG A 23 5.26 -13.93 -1.26
C ARG A 23 4.52 -14.65 -2.38
N LEU A 24 3.18 -14.65 -2.36
CA LEU A 24 2.35 -15.36 -3.33
C LEU A 24 1.77 -14.44 -4.42
N GLY A 25 1.97 -13.12 -4.32
CA GLY A 25 1.50 -12.18 -5.32
C GLY A 25 2.56 -11.89 -6.36
N ASP A 26 2.14 -11.91 -7.63
CA ASP A 26 2.90 -11.37 -8.74
C ASP A 26 3.27 -9.90 -8.46
N VAL A 27 4.58 -9.61 -8.47
CA VAL A 27 5.12 -8.27 -8.24
C VAL A 27 4.54 -7.25 -9.23
N GLU A 28 4.32 -7.67 -10.47
CA GLU A 28 3.74 -6.84 -11.51
C GLU A 28 2.29 -6.46 -11.19
N ILE A 29 1.50 -7.43 -10.74
CA ILE A 29 0.13 -7.18 -10.27
C ILE A 29 0.14 -6.23 -9.07
N GLY A 30 1.04 -6.45 -8.11
CA GLY A 30 1.20 -5.56 -6.96
C GLY A 30 1.48 -4.11 -7.37
N ASP A 31 2.38 -3.90 -8.32
CA ASP A 31 2.73 -2.57 -8.82
C ASP A 31 1.57 -1.93 -9.60
N ILE A 32 0.81 -2.71 -10.37
CA ILE A 32 -0.43 -2.26 -11.03
C ILE A 32 -1.46 -1.79 -10.00
N LEU A 33 -1.63 -2.54 -8.90
CA LEU A 33 -2.55 -2.17 -7.83
C LEU A 33 -2.09 -0.89 -7.11
N VAL A 34 -0.79 -0.73 -6.82
CA VAL A 34 -0.25 0.53 -6.26
C VAL A 34 -0.60 1.70 -7.17
N ARG A 35 -0.35 1.58 -8.49
CA ARG A 35 -0.67 2.64 -9.45
C ARG A 35 -2.16 2.96 -9.50
N ARG A 36 -3.00 1.93 -9.46
CA ARG A 36 -4.46 2.10 -9.52
C ARG A 36 -5.01 2.80 -8.27
N TYR A 37 -4.55 2.41 -7.10
CA TYR A 37 -5.18 2.79 -5.83
C TYR A 37 -4.49 3.96 -5.12
N LEU A 38 -3.17 4.12 -5.26
CA LEU A 38 -2.39 5.08 -4.49
C LEU A 38 -1.85 6.24 -5.34
N ASP A 39 -1.50 6.03 -6.61
CA ASP A 39 -1.02 7.15 -7.45
C ASP A 39 -2.02 8.31 -7.58
N PRO A 40 -3.35 8.09 -7.64
CA PRO A 40 -4.30 9.20 -7.69
C PRO A 40 -4.19 10.16 -6.50
N LEU A 41 -3.65 9.73 -5.37
CA LEU A 41 -3.50 10.56 -4.17
C LEU A 41 -2.59 11.76 -4.43
N HIS A 42 -1.61 11.65 -5.34
CA HIS A 42 -0.73 12.76 -5.73
C HIS A 42 -1.47 13.93 -6.39
N ARG A 43 -2.74 13.75 -6.79
CA ARG A 43 -3.60 14.82 -7.29
C ARG A 43 -4.28 15.62 -6.17
N THR A 44 -4.08 15.23 -4.92
CA THR A 44 -4.60 15.94 -3.74
C THR A 44 -3.49 16.78 -3.12
N ASP A 45 -3.86 17.87 -2.45
CA ASP A 45 -2.89 18.70 -1.72
C ASP A 45 -2.31 18.01 -0.48
N THR A 46 -2.87 16.86 -0.08
CA THR A 46 -2.53 16.15 1.18
C THR A 46 -2.51 14.63 0.98
N PRO A 47 -1.64 14.09 0.10
CA PRO A 47 -1.61 12.68 -0.24
C PRO A 47 -1.36 11.77 0.98
N GLU A 48 -0.49 12.19 1.91
CA GLU A 48 -0.14 11.42 3.11
C GLU A 48 -1.35 11.22 4.02
N LEU A 49 -2.20 12.23 4.14
CA LEU A 49 -3.42 12.18 4.95
C LEU A 49 -4.43 11.16 4.41
N TYR A 50 -4.56 11.05 3.08
CA TYR A 50 -5.39 10.01 2.47
C TYR A 50 -4.74 8.65 2.60
N LEU A 51 -3.43 8.56 2.41
CA LEU A 51 -2.69 7.31 2.59
C LEU A 51 -2.90 6.75 4.00
N ASP A 52 -2.75 7.57 5.04
CA ASP A 52 -2.99 7.18 6.45
C ASP A 52 -4.45 6.76 6.69
N THR A 53 -5.39 7.44 6.05
CA THR A 53 -6.81 7.09 6.12
C THR A 53 -7.06 5.71 5.50
N LEU A 54 -6.53 5.45 4.29
CA LEU A 54 -6.69 4.16 3.60
C LEU A 54 -5.99 3.02 4.35
N GLN A 55 -4.84 3.28 4.98
CA GLN A 55 -4.10 2.29 5.76
C GLN A 55 -4.87 1.71 6.95
N HIS A 56 -5.85 2.43 7.48
CA HIS A 56 -6.61 2.04 8.66
C HIS A 56 -8.08 1.78 8.37
N TYR A 57 -8.60 2.35 7.27
CA TYR A 57 -10.01 2.26 6.89
C TYR A 57 -10.54 0.83 6.80
N LEU A 58 -9.68 -0.11 6.39
CA LEU A 58 -10.05 -1.52 6.22
C LEU A 58 -10.40 -2.24 7.55
N ASP A 59 -10.03 -1.68 8.70
CA ASP A 59 -10.44 -2.22 10.00
C ASP A 59 -11.88 -1.83 10.33
N SER A 60 -12.12 -0.53 10.50
CA SER A 60 -13.44 0.10 10.61
C SER A 60 -13.32 1.62 10.63
N ILE A 61 -14.44 2.32 10.38
CA ILE A 61 -14.50 3.79 10.48
C ILE A 61 -14.16 4.26 11.91
N GLU A 62 -14.72 3.60 12.91
CA GLU A 62 -14.57 3.97 14.32
C GLU A 62 -13.15 3.72 14.82
N SER A 63 -12.53 2.61 14.41
CA SER A 63 -11.12 2.33 14.71
C SER A 63 -10.19 3.35 14.05
N THR A 64 -10.42 3.62 12.75
CA THR A 64 -9.66 4.60 11.97
C THR A 64 -9.76 5.99 12.59
N ALA A 65 -10.97 6.43 12.94
CA ALA A 65 -11.23 7.74 13.53
C ALA A 65 -10.49 7.92 14.85
N ARG A 66 -10.55 6.91 15.74
CA ARG A 66 -9.79 6.91 17.00
C ARG A 66 -8.28 6.98 16.76
N ARG A 67 -7.77 6.18 15.82
CA ARG A 67 -6.34 6.11 15.53
C ARG A 67 -5.79 7.42 14.94
N LEU A 68 -6.57 8.07 14.08
CA LEU A 68 -6.21 9.33 13.44
C LEU A 68 -6.62 10.56 14.26
N ILE A 69 -7.22 10.39 15.44
CA ILE A 69 -7.68 11.45 16.33
C ILE A 69 -8.60 12.44 15.58
N VAL A 70 -9.58 11.90 14.86
CA VAL A 70 -10.60 12.66 14.14
C VAL A 70 -11.99 12.11 14.41
N HIS A 71 -13.02 12.87 14.04
CA HIS A 71 -14.39 12.40 14.11
C HIS A 71 -14.67 11.34 13.01
N PRO A 72 -15.52 10.32 13.26
CA PRO A 72 -15.93 9.34 12.23
C PRO A 72 -16.44 9.95 10.91
N ASN A 73 -17.10 11.11 10.98
CA ASN A 73 -17.56 11.82 9.77
C ASN A 73 -16.40 12.31 8.89
N THR A 74 -15.26 12.67 9.49
CA THR A 74 -14.06 13.04 8.73
C THR A 74 -13.54 11.86 7.94
N ILE A 75 -13.60 10.65 8.49
CA ILE A 75 -13.22 9.42 7.77
C ILE A 75 -14.19 9.16 6.61
N ARG A 76 -15.51 9.20 6.85
CA ARG A 76 -16.53 9.05 5.80
C ARG A 76 -16.31 10.03 4.66
N TYR A 77 -16.14 11.31 5.00
CA TYR A 77 -15.86 12.38 4.04
C TYR A 77 -14.61 12.10 3.20
N ARG A 78 -13.50 11.69 3.82
CA ARG A 78 -12.26 11.36 3.10
C ARG A 78 -12.46 10.19 2.14
N ILE A 79 -13.19 9.16 2.55
CA ILE A 79 -13.48 8.00 1.70
C ILE A 79 -14.41 8.38 0.54
N ASP A 80 -15.43 9.20 0.78
CA ASP A 80 -16.29 9.72 -0.28
C ASP A 80 -15.51 10.60 -1.28
N ARG A 81 -14.59 11.42 -0.79
CA ARG A 81 -13.72 12.24 -1.64
C ARG A 81 -12.74 11.37 -2.44
N TYR A 82 -12.18 10.34 -1.83
CA TYR A 82 -11.34 9.36 -2.53
C TYR A 82 -12.13 8.67 -3.65
N HIS A 83 -13.36 8.22 -3.37
CA HIS A 83 -14.25 7.65 -4.38
C HIS A 83 -14.54 8.64 -5.51
N ALA A 84 -14.85 9.92 -5.19
CA ALA A 84 -15.06 10.95 -6.20
C ALA A 84 -13.80 11.22 -7.07
N LEU A 85 -12.61 11.16 -6.47
CA LEU A 85 -11.34 11.38 -7.16
C LEU A 85 -10.94 10.21 -8.09
N THR A 86 -11.27 8.99 -7.70
CA THR A 86 -10.71 7.76 -8.30
C THR A 86 -11.74 6.89 -9.02
N GLY A 87 -13.03 7.08 -8.75
CA GLY A 87 -14.10 6.16 -9.13
C GLY A 87 -14.09 4.82 -8.37
N VAL A 88 -13.22 4.68 -7.36
CA VAL A 88 -13.02 3.42 -6.62
C VAL A 88 -13.96 3.33 -5.43
N ASP A 89 -14.83 2.32 -5.44
CA ASP A 89 -15.77 2.05 -4.35
C ASP A 89 -15.19 1.02 -3.36
N LEU A 90 -14.59 1.52 -2.28
CA LEU A 90 -13.97 0.71 -1.22
C LEU A 90 -14.99 -0.05 -0.35
N ARG A 91 -16.30 0.19 -0.53
CA ARG A 91 -17.35 -0.59 0.15
C ARG A 91 -17.51 -1.97 -0.48
N LYS A 92 -16.98 -2.20 -1.68
CA LYS A 92 -16.98 -3.49 -2.35
C LYS A 92 -15.85 -4.38 -1.78
N PRO A 93 -16.16 -5.58 -1.26
CA PRO A 93 -15.15 -6.43 -0.61
C PRO A 93 -13.94 -6.77 -1.49
N ALA A 94 -14.15 -7.05 -2.78
CA ALA A 94 -13.06 -7.35 -3.71
C ALA A 94 -12.11 -6.15 -3.89
N VAL A 95 -12.66 -4.95 -3.99
CA VAL A 95 -11.91 -3.69 -4.13
C VAL A 95 -11.14 -3.38 -2.84
N ALA A 96 -11.75 -3.61 -1.68
CA ALA A 96 -11.10 -3.47 -0.38
C ALA A 96 -9.90 -4.43 -0.23
N LEU A 97 -10.02 -5.67 -0.72
CA LEU A 97 -8.92 -6.63 -0.76
C LEU A 97 -7.80 -6.17 -1.71
N GLU A 98 -8.14 -5.69 -2.90
CA GLU A 98 -7.17 -5.12 -3.84
C GLU A 98 -6.39 -3.94 -3.23
N LEU A 99 -7.08 -3.02 -2.54
CA LEU A 99 -6.45 -1.92 -1.81
C LEU A 99 -5.51 -2.45 -0.71
N TRP A 100 -5.93 -3.46 0.05
CA TRP A 100 -5.07 -4.07 1.07
C TRP A 100 -3.75 -4.55 0.45
N TRP A 101 -3.81 -5.24 -0.69
CA TRP A 101 -2.63 -5.70 -1.42
C TRP A 101 -1.75 -4.53 -1.89
N ALA A 102 -2.35 -3.48 -2.46
CA ALA A 102 -1.63 -2.26 -2.86
C ALA A 102 -0.88 -1.64 -1.67
N LEU A 103 -1.50 -1.55 -0.50
CA LEU A 103 -0.89 -0.98 0.70
C LEU A 103 0.27 -1.84 1.22
N GLN A 104 0.16 -3.18 1.20
CA GLN A 104 1.28 -4.03 1.56
C GLN A 104 2.45 -3.87 0.58
N ARG A 105 2.16 -3.87 -0.74
CA ARG A 105 3.20 -3.68 -1.77
C ARG A 105 3.90 -2.33 -1.63
N HIS A 106 3.15 -1.25 -1.40
CA HIS A 106 3.71 0.08 -1.19
C HIS A 106 4.64 0.14 0.04
N ARG A 107 4.29 -0.52 1.14
CA ARG A 107 5.16 -0.63 2.32
C ARG A 107 6.48 -1.34 2.01
N LEU A 108 6.44 -2.41 1.20
CA LEU A 108 7.63 -3.13 0.76
C LEU A 108 8.55 -2.26 -0.10
N GLN A 109 7.98 -1.56 -1.08
CA GLN A 109 8.72 -0.64 -1.95
C GLN A 109 9.43 0.42 -1.12
N ARG A 110 8.76 1.00 -0.12
CA ARG A 110 9.36 1.99 0.77
C ARG A 110 10.52 1.41 1.60
N ARG A 111 10.38 0.22 2.18
CA ARG A 111 11.46 -0.41 2.97
C ARG A 111 12.69 -0.68 2.09
N ALA A 112 12.48 -1.28 0.92
CA ALA A 112 13.56 -1.55 -0.03
C ALA A 112 14.31 -0.29 -0.49
N VAL A 113 13.63 0.86 -0.62
CA VAL A 113 14.27 2.15 -0.94
C VAL A 113 15.18 2.63 0.21
N PHE A 114 14.80 2.39 1.47
CA PHE A 114 15.63 2.75 2.62
C PHE A 114 16.84 1.81 2.83
N ASP A 115 16.77 0.58 2.32
CA ASP A 115 17.84 -0.42 2.47
C ASP A 115 18.97 -0.30 1.41
N LEU A 116 18.85 0.61 0.43
CA LEU A 116 19.93 0.92 -0.52
C LEU A 116 20.95 1.89 0.11
N PRO A 117 22.27 1.60 0.03
CA PRO A 117 23.29 2.53 0.50
C PRO A 117 23.27 3.82 -0.35
N PRO A 118 23.53 5.00 0.24
CA PRO A 118 23.67 6.23 -0.53
C PRO A 118 24.91 6.15 -1.44
N ASP A 119 24.77 6.67 -2.67
CA ASP A 119 25.86 6.83 -3.66
C ASP A 119 27.04 7.65 -3.12
#